data_AF-A0A349CWN1-F1
#
_entry.id   AF-A0A349CWN1-F1
#
_cell.length_a   1.000
_cell.length_b   1.000
_cell.length_c   1.000
_cell.angle_alpha   90.00
_cell.angle_beta   90.00
_cell.angle_gamma   90.00
#
_symmetry.space_group_name_H-M   'P 1'
#
loop_
_entity.id
_entity.type
_entity.pdbx_description
1 polymer ?
#
loop_
_entity_poly.entity_id
_entity_poly.type
_entity_poly.pdbx_seq_one_letter_code
_entity_poly.pdbx_strand_id
1 'polypeptide(L)'
;MPPKDVAGTTEGYAAGVKAEVAIARTRADVAHRQAELEQRGLVACPRGNASARITAADLFVIAPAGAFLDKISPERMVLCDLDGVALPEVLGSERLPSADASVHSRIYRDVPSARAIVHTDSPYALAWAARAASLPCLTVAAAEEFGGAVPVTVTDVADQETLGEAVAGALASPCSVALVRAVGVFAIGADLREAMRVATSLEVAARHAFLVSQSGPLDDLALDAAVAAALHERARRHATSTPDAAAPGSGLTHN
;
A
#
# COMPACT_ATOMS: atom_id res chain seq x y z
N MET A 1 -44.85 -22.64 -28.63
CA MET A 1 -43.70 -23.02 -27.78
C MET A 1 -43.07 -21.72 -27.31
N PRO A 2 -43.25 -21.30 -26.05
CA PRO A 2 -42.64 -20.07 -25.58
C PRO A 2 -41.12 -20.27 -25.48
N PRO A 3 -40.32 -19.21 -25.69
CA PRO A 3 -38.87 -19.32 -25.57
C PRO A 3 -38.49 -19.62 -24.13
N LYS A 4 -37.58 -20.59 -23.98
CA LYS A 4 -36.99 -21.03 -22.71
C LYS A 4 -36.27 -19.88 -22.03
N ASP A 5 -36.69 -19.59 -20.80
CA ASP A 5 -35.95 -19.04 -19.67
C ASP A 5 -34.72 -18.18 -19.98
N VAL A 6 -34.94 -16.86 -20.05
CA VAL A 6 -33.90 -15.85 -19.78
C VAL A 6 -33.96 -15.50 -18.29
N ALA A 7 -33.86 -16.51 -17.42
CA ALA A 7 -33.75 -16.33 -15.98
C ALA A 7 -32.27 -16.31 -15.60
N GLY A 8 -31.57 -15.23 -15.96
CA GLY A 8 -30.45 -14.81 -15.14
C GLY A 8 -31.04 -14.49 -13.77
N THR A 9 -30.79 -15.33 -12.77
CA THR A 9 -31.43 -15.22 -11.45
C THR A 9 -31.14 -13.83 -10.86
N THR A 10 -32.11 -13.25 -10.15
CA THR A 10 -31.96 -11.94 -9.46
C THR A 10 -30.69 -11.90 -8.60
N GLU A 11 -30.25 -13.04 -8.08
CA GLU A 11 -29.00 -13.23 -7.35
C GLU A 11 -27.75 -13.00 -8.21
N GLY A 12 -27.71 -13.52 -9.44
CA GLY A 12 -26.59 -13.29 -10.36
C GLY A 12 -26.46 -11.82 -10.76
N TYR A 13 -27.59 -11.16 -11.01
CA TYR A 13 -27.61 -9.71 -11.26
C TYR A 13 -27.12 -8.91 -10.04
N ALA A 14 -27.62 -9.23 -8.84
CA ALA A 14 -27.20 -8.55 -7.61
C ALA A 14 -25.72 -8.77 -7.28
N ALA A 15 -25.17 -9.96 -7.57
CA ALA A 15 -23.75 -10.25 -7.43
C ALA A 15 -22.89 -9.42 -8.40
N GLY A 16 -23.30 -9.34 -9.67
CA GLY A 16 -22.64 -8.50 -10.67
C GLY A 16 -22.58 -7.02 -10.25
N VAL A 17 -23.71 -6.46 -9.80
CA VAL A 17 -23.78 -5.07 -9.33
C VAL A 17 -22.87 -4.83 -8.13
N LYS A 18 -22.82 -5.76 -7.16
CA LYS A 18 -21.92 -5.64 -6.00
C LYS A 18 -20.45 -5.63 -6.41
N ALA A 19 -20.07 -6.46 -7.37
CA ALA A 19 -18.70 -6.51 -7.90
C ALA A 19 -18.33 -5.20 -8.61
N GLU A 20 -19.19 -4.69 -9.50
CA GLU A 20 -18.97 -3.41 -10.18
C GLU A 20 -18.84 -2.24 -9.20
N VAL A 21 -19.70 -2.18 -8.17
CA VAL A 21 -19.63 -1.15 -7.14
C VAL A 21 -18.33 -1.26 -6.33
N ALA A 22 -17.88 -2.48 -6.00
CA ALA A 22 -16.61 -2.69 -5.31
C ALA A 22 -15.42 -2.23 -6.17
N ILE A 23 -15.42 -2.56 -7.46
CA ILE A 23 -14.40 -2.10 -8.42
C ILE A 23 -14.39 -0.58 -8.50
N ALA A 24 -15.55 0.05 -8.70
CA ALA A 24 -15.67 1.50 -8.83
C ALA A 24 -15.17 2.25 -7.58
N ARG A 25 -15.52 1.77 -6.38
CA ARG A 25 -15.02 2.33 -5.11
C ARG A 25 -13.51 2.18 -4.98
N THR A 26 -12.99 0.99 -5.26
CA THR A 26 -11.55 0.72 -5.19
C THR A 26 -10.78 1.61 -6.17
N ARG A 27 -11.30 1.83 -7.38
CA ARG A 27 -10.74 2.76 -8.36
C ARG A 27 -10.71 4.19 -7.87
N ALA A 28 -11.79 4.66 -7.27
CA ALA A 28 -11.85 6.00 -6.70
C ALA A 28 -10.81 6.17 -5.58
N ASP A 29 -10.70 5.18 -4.69
CA ASP A 29 -9.74 5.20 -3.58
C ASP A 29 -8.29 5.16 -4.08
N VAL A 30 -7.96 4.27 -5.01
CA VAL A 30 -6.60 4.17 -5.61
C VAL A 30 -6.25 5.46 -6.32
N ALA A 31 -7.14 6.02 -7.15
CA ALA A 31 -6.89 7.27 -7.86
C ALA A 31 -6.65 8.44 -6.89
N HIS A 32 -7.49 8.57 -5.86
CA HIS A 32 -7.33 9.62 -4.86
C HIS A 32 -6.01 9.49 -4.09
N ARG A 33 -5.62 8.27 -3.71
CA ARG A 33 -4.38 8.00 -2.95
C ARG A 33 -3.14 8.15 -3.81
N GLN A 34 -3.20 7.79 -5.09
CA GLN A 34 -2.13 8.05 -6.05
C GLN A 34 -1.85 9.56 -6.17
N ALA A 35 -2.90 10.38 -6.28
CA ALA A 35 -2.73 11.83 -6.33
C ALA A 35 -2.18 12.40 -5.01
N GLU A 36 -2.59 11.82 -3.89
CA GLU A 36 -2.12 12.22 -2.56
C GLU A 36 -0.63 11.92 -2.34
N LEU A 37 -0.08 10.84 -2.92
CA LEU A 37 1.35 10.52 -2.85
C LEU A 37 2.23 11.66 -3.38
N GLU A 38 1.86 12.19 -4.55
CA GLU A 38 2.61 13.29 -5.19
C GLU A 38 2.40 14.60 -4.43
N GLN A 39 1.17 14.90 -3.99
CA GLN A 39 0.89 16.10 -3.18
C GLN A 39 1.67 16.13 -1.86
N ARG A 40 1.93 14.96 -1.27
CA ARG A 40 2.75 14.81 -0.06
C ARG A 40 4.25 14.79 -0.35
N GLY A 41 4.67 14.83 -1.61
CA GLY A 41 6.08 14.74 -2.01
C GLY A 41 6.73 13.39 -1.71
N LEU A 42 5.93 12.34 -1.53
CA LEU A 42 6.43 10.98 -1.32
C LEU A 42 6.88 10.31 -2.62
N VAL A 43 6.42 10.84 -3.76
CA VAL A 43 6.80 10.33 -5.07
C VAL A 43 7.12 11.45 -6.06
N ALA A 44 8.04 11.16 -6.99
CA ALA A 44 8.28 12.01 -8.15
C ALA A 44 7.65 11.36 -9.40
N CYS A 45 6.51 11.86 -9.84
CA CYS A 45 5.79 11.30 -10.98
C CYS A 45 6.68 11.18 -12.23
N PRO A 46 6.58 10.06 -12.98
CA PRO A 46 5.56 9.01 -12.87
C PRO A 46 5.95 7.82 -11.97
N ARG A 47 6.91 7.99 -11.03
CA ARG A 47 7.33 6.93 -10.11
C ARG A 47 6.37 6.77 -8.94
N GLY A 48 6.43 5.61 -8.30
CA GLY A 48 5.58 5.25 -7.17
C GLY A 48 4.14 4.93 -7.57
N ASN A 49 3.49 4.07 -6.81
CA ASN A 49 2.11 3.68 -7.10
C ASN A 49 1.35 3.18 -5.87
N ALA A 50 0.03 3.28 -5.97
CA ALA A 50 -0.90 2.68 -5.04
C ALA A 50 -1.67 1.54 -5.72
N SER A 51 -1.94 0.48 -4.96
CA SER A 51 -2.90 -0.55 -5.38
C SER A 51 -3.75 -1.03 -4.20
N ALA A 52 -4.93 -1.56 -4.51
CA ALA A 52 -5.84 -2.13 -3.51
C ALA A 52 -6.52 -3.40 -4.03
N ARG A 53 -6.57 -4.43 -3.17
CA ARG A 53 -7.16 -5.73 -3.45
C ARG A 53 -8.67 -5.70 -3.25
N ILE A 54 -9.39 -6.30 -4.19
CA ILE A 54 -10.81 -6.58 -4.13
C ILE A 54 -10.96 -8.03 -3.65
N THR A 55 -11.04 -8.22 -2.33
CA THR A 55 -11.04 -9.55 -1.71
C THR A 55 -12.23 -10.42 -2.13
N ALA A 56 -13.32 -9.83 -2.59
CA ALA A 56 -14.50 -10.56 -3.07
C ALA A 56 -14.30 -11.25 -4.43
N ALA A 57 -13.25 -10.89 -5.18
CA ALA A 57 -13.05 -11.34 -6.56
C ALA A 57 -11.61 -11.80 -6.88
N ASP A 58 -10.70 -11.82 -5.89
CA ASP A 58 -9.27 -12.06 -6.13
C ASP A 58 -8.70 -11.22 -7.27
N LEU A 59 -9.05 -9.93 -7.27
CA LEU A 59 -8.54 -8.92 -8.19
C LEU A 59 -7.86 -7.81 -7.40
N PHE A 60 -7.08 -6.97 -8.07
CA PHE A 60 -6.65 -5.69 -7.51
C PHE A 60 -6.71 -4.57 -8.53
N VAL A 61 -6.83 -3.34 -8.04
CA VAL A 61 -6.78 -2.13 -8.84
C VAL A 61 -5.45 -1.45 -8.61
N ILE A 62 -4.78 -1.00 -9.67
CA ILE A 62 -3.49 -0.31 -9.62
C ILE A 62 -3.45 0.88 -10.59
N ALA A 63 -2.58 1.85 -10.31
CA ALA A 63 -2.29 2.94 -11.23
C ALA A 63 -1.75 2.42 -12.59
N PRO A 64 -2.09 3.07 -13.72
CA PRO A 64 -1.54 2.72 -15.02
C PRO A 64 -0.06 3.14 -15.14
N ALA A 65 0.68 2.46 -16.02
CA ALA A 65 2.07 2.82 -16.31
C ALA A 65 2.20 4.28 -16.78
N GLY A 66 3.21 4.98 -16.25
CA GLY A 66 3.56 6.33 -16.72
C GLY A 66 2.52 7.41 -16.39
N ALA A 67 1.62 7.19 -15.42
CA ALA A 67 0.64 8.18 -15.01
C ALA A 67 1.29 9.38 -14.31
N PHE A 68 1.11 10.55 -14.90
CA PHE A 68 1.32 11.85 -14.25
C PHE A 68 0.03 12.31 -13.55
N LEU A 69 0.12 13.25 -12.61
CA LEU A 69 -1.02 13.73 -11.80
C LEU A 69 -2.26 14.09 -12.63
N ASP A 70 -2.05 14.82 -13.74
CA ASP A 70 -3.09 15.29 -14.66
C ASP A 70 -3.86 14.15 -15.36
N LYS A 71 -3.32 12.93 -15.26
CA LYS A 71 -3.84 11.70 -15.88
C LYS A 71 -4.36 10.69 -14.87
N ILE A 72 -4.43 11.05 -13.58
CA ILE A 72 -5.00 10.20 -12.53
C ILE A 72 -6.50 10.44 -12.47
N SER A 73 -7.28 9.43 -12.85
CA SER A 73 -8.74 9.39 -12.61
C SER A 73 -9.19 7.95 -12.34
N PRO A 74 -10.34 7.75 -11.67
CA PRO A 74 -10.84 6.41 -11.35
C PRO A 74 -10.98 5.51 -12.60
N GLU A 75 -11.43 6.07 -13.71
CA GLU A 75 -11.69 5.36 -14.98
C GLU A 75 -10.39 4.88 -15.65
N ARG A 76 -9.25 5.46 -15.26
CA ARG A 76 -7.94 5.14 -15.83
C ARG A 76 -7.16 4.14 -15.01
N MET A 77 -7.65 3.78 -13.82
CA MET A 77 -7.03 2.75 -12.98
C MET A 77 -7.23 1.37 -13.63
N VAL A 78 -6.17 0.58 -13.62
CA VAL A 78 -6.14 -0.74 -14.27
C VAL A 78 -6.62 -1.78 -13.27
N LEU A 79 -7.49 -2.69 -13.73
CA LEU A 79 -7.95 -3.83 -12.95
C LEU A 79 -7.14 -5.07 -13.37
N CYS A 80 -6.48 -5.70 -12.41
CA CYS A 80 -5.61 -6.85 -12.61
C CYS A 80 -6.09 -8.07 -11.82
N ASP A 81 -5.77 -9.26 -12.31
CA ASP A 81 -5.80 -10.49 -11.52
C ASP A 81 -4.60 -10.58 -10.55
N LEU A 82 -4.56 -11.62 -9.71
CA LEU A 82 -3.43 -11.82 -8.79
C LEU A 82 -2.14 -12.30 -9.45
N ASP A 83 -2.10 -12.48 -10.77
CA ASP A 83 -0.87 -12.71 -11.53
C ASP A 83 -0.33 -11.40 -12.13
N GLY A 84 -1.00 -10.27 -11.85
CA GLY A 84 -0.60 -8.94 -12.31
C GLY A 84 -1.01 -8.64 -13.75
N VAL A 85 -1.87 -9.49 -14.35
CA VAL A 85 -2.34 -9.33 -15.71
C VAL A 85 -3.62 -8.49 -15.72
N ALA A 86 -3.66 -7.47 -16.58
CA ALA A 86 -4.84 -6.63 -16.74
C ALA A 86 -6.01 -7.45 -17.35
N LEU A 87 -7.20 -7.32 -16.78
CA LEU A 87 -8.38 -8.02 -17.30
C LEU A 87 -8.81 -7.43 -18.66
N PRO A 88 -8.96 -8.25 -19.72
CA PRO A 88 -9.38 -7.77 -21.03
C PRO A 88 -10.82 -7.25 -21.00
N GLU A 89 -11.13 -6.32 -21.91
CA GLU A 89 -12.49 -5.81 -22.12
C GLU A 89 -13.14 -5.12 -20.91
N VAL A 90 -12.34 -4.71 -19.92
CA VAL A 90 -12.77 -3.89 -18.77
C VAL A 90 -12.28 -2.46 -18.96
N LEU A 91 -13.12 -1.47 -18.65
CA LEU A 91 -12.75 -0.04 -18.65
C LEU A 91 -11.44 0.16 -17.89
N GLY A 92 -10.46 0.86 -18.47
CA GLY A 92 -9.18 1.13 -17.82
C GLY A 92 -8.07 0.16 -18.28
N SER A 93 -8.43 -1.07 -18.62
CA SER A 93 -7.51 -2.15 -19.00
C SER A 93 -6.97 -2.05 -20.43
N GLU A 94 -7.40 -1.08 -21.22
CA GLU A 94 -6.71 -0.71 -22.47
C GLU A 94 -5.32 -0.10 -22.22
N ARG A 95 -4.98 0.19 -20.95
CA ARG A 95 -3.67 0.68 -20.51
C ARG A 95 -2.85 -0.44 -19.91
N LEU A 96 -1.54 -0.29 -20.03
CA LEU A 96 -0.61 -1.14 -19.29
C LEU A 96 -0.70 -0.81 -17.78
N PRO A 97 -0.73 -1.82 -16.89
CA PRO A 97 -0.60 -1.59 -15.46
C PRO A 97 0.79 -1.04 -15.13
N SER A 98 0.97 -0.50 -13.93
CA SER A 98 2.30 -0.09 -13.43
C SER A 98 3.34 -1.18 -13.64
N ALA A 99 4.60 -0.79 -13.87
CA ALA A 99 5.72 -1.73 -13.95
C ALA A 99 5.88 -2.58 -12.67
N ASP A 100 5.45 -2.06 -11.52
CA ASP A 100 5.50 -2.76 -10.23
C ASP A 100 4.31 -3.72 -10.01
N ALA A 101 3.42 -3.91 -11.01
CA ALA A 101 2.25 -4.76 -10.87
C ALA A 101 2.60 -6.22 -10.53
N SER A 102 3.72 -6.75 -11.05
CA SER A 102 4.24 -8.07 -10.69
C SER A 102 4.66 -8.15 -9.22
N VAL A 103 5.34 -7.12 -8.70
CA VAL A 103 5.72 -7.03 -7.28
C VAL A 103 4.48 -6.96 -6.40
N HIS A 104 3.49 -6.16 -6.76
CA HIS A 104 2.21 -6.05 -6.02
C HIS A 104 1.44 -7.38 -6.03
N SER A 105 1.38 -8.04 -7.19
CA SER A 105 0.81 -9.39 -7.35
C SER A 105 1.49 -10.38 -6.40
N ARG A 106 2.83 -10.41 -6.37
CA ARG A 106 3.60 -11.29 -5.48
C ARG A 106 3.29 -11.03 -4.01
N ILE A 107 3.26 -9.77 -3.59
CA ILE A 107 2.89 -9.39 -2.21
C ILE A 107 1.46 -9.85 -1.89
N TYR A 108 0.48 -9.65 -2.78
CA TYR A 108 -0.90 -10.08 -2.52
C TYR A 108 -1.07 -11.59 -2.43
N ARG A 109 -0.25 -12.37 -3.14
CA ARG A 109 -0.26 -13.84 -3.06
C ARG A 109 0.41 -14.35 -1.79
N ASP A 110 1.54 -13.76 -1.40
CA ASP A 110 2.40 -14.29 -0.33
C ASP A 110 2.12 -13.67 1.05
N VAL A 111 1.47 -12.50 1.10
CA VAL A 111 1.18 -11.75 2.33
C VAL A 111 -0.33 -11.58 2.50
N PRO A 112 -1.05 -12.55 3.11
CA PRO A 112 -2.51 -12.52 3.21
C PRO A 112 -3.10 -11.31 3.94
N SER A 113 -2.32 -10.64 4.80
CA SER A 113 -2.72 -9.41 5.48
C SER A 113 -2.71 -8.18 4.57
N ALA A 114 -2.00 -8.21 3.44
CA ALA A 114 -1.92 -7.10 2.51
C ALA A 114 -3.24 -6.97 1.72
N ARG A 115 -3.96 -5.87 1.96
CA ARG A 115 -5.16 -5.50 1.21
C ARG A 115 -4.98 -4.22 0.41
N ALA A 116 -3.99 -3.42 0.78
CA ALA A 116 -3.54 -2.28 0.00
C ALA A 116 -2.01 -2.21 0.06
N ILE A 117 -1.42 -1.68 -1.01
CA ILE A 117 0.01 -1.52 -1.15
C ILE A 117 0.29 -0.11 -1.65
N VAL A 118 1.28 0.54 -1.05
CA VAL A 118 1.82 1.82 -1.49
C VAL A 118 3.32 1.66 -1.72
N HIS A 119 3.74 1.89 -2.97
CA HIS A 119 5.14 1.99 -3.36
C HIS A 119 5.55 3.47 -3.49
N THR A 120 6.65 3.86 -2.84
CA THR A 120 7.18 5.22 -2.92
C THR A 120 8.68 5.27 -3.13
N ASP A 121 9.15 6.32 -3.79
CA ASP A 121 10.56 6.74 -3.83
C ASP A 121 10.82 7.91 -2.86
N SER A 122 10.19 7.83 -1.67
CA SER A 122 10.25 8.85 -0.63
C SER A 122 11.69 9.32 -0.37
N PRO A 123 11.98 10.64 -0.41
CA PRO A 123 13.35 11.16 -0.50
C PRO A 123 14.30 10.68 0.61
N TYR A 124 13.89 10.77 1.87
CA TYR A 124 14.75 10.41 2.99
C TYR A 124 14.85 8.89 3.15
N ALA A 125 13.74 8.16 2.97
CA ALA A 125 13.73 6.70 3.06
C ALA A 125 14.59 6.07 1.96
N LEU A 126 14.45 6.49 0.70
CA LEU A 126 15.28 5.99 -0.39
C LEU A 126 16.76 6.35 -0.21
N ALA A 127 17.06 7.58 0.24
CA ALA A 127 18.42 7.98 0.57
C ALA A 127 19.01 7.13 1.70
N TRP A 128 18.22 6.79 2.71
CA TRP A 128 18.65 5.89 3.79
C TRP A 128 18.88 4.46 3.28
N ALA A 129 17.97 3.94 2.46
CA ALA A 129 18.06 2.59 1.89
C ALA A 129 19.37 2.39 1.11
N ALA A 130 19.89 3.44 0.47
CA ALA A 130 21.18 3.41 -0.22
C ALA A 130 22.36 3.03 0.70
N ARG A 131 22.26 3.26 2.01
CA ARG A 131 23.28 2.88 3.01
C ARG A 131 23.35 1.37 3.27
N ALA A 132 22.36 0.60 2.83
CA ALA A 132 22.26 -0.85 3.10
C ALA A 132 22.33 -1.21 4.60
N ALA A 133 21.87 -0.30 5.47
CA ALA A 133 21.88 -0.46 6.91
C ALA A 133 20.48 -0.18 7.46
N SER A 134 20.05 -0.96 8.46
CA SER A 134 18.74 -0.80 9.08
C SER A 134 18.49 0.64 9.52
N LEU A 135 17.26 1.11 9.32
CA LEU A 135 16.80 2.40 9.82
C LEU A 135 16.60 2.28 11.33
N PRO A 136 17.37 3.01 12.17
CA PRO A 136 17.26 2.89 13.61
C PRO A 136 15.93 3.47 14.13
N CYS A 137 15.44 2.89 15.22
CA CYS A 137 14.25 3.38 15.91
C CYS A 137 14.61 4.51 16.87
N LEU A 138 14.53 5.76 16.41
CA LEU A 138 14.99 6.92 17.21
C LEU A 138 13.87 7.63 17.97
N THR A 139 12.60 7.36 17.65
CA THR A 139 11.47 8.14 18.16
C THR A 139 10.33 7.25 18.62
N VAL A 140 9.54 7.73 19.57
CA VAL A 140 8.32 7.06 20.03
C VAL A 140 7.36 6.79 18.86
N ALA A 141 7.20 7.74 17.94
CA ALA A 141 6.35 7.56 16.76
C ALA A 141 6.83 6.40 15.87
N ALA A 142 8.14 6.29 15.62
CA ALA A 142 8.70 5.17 14.87
C ALA A 142 8.58 3.84 15.64
N ALA A 143 8.72 3.86 16.97
CA ALA A 143 8.53 2.68 17.81
C ALA A 143 7.07 2.20 17.80
N GLU A 144 6.11 3.12 17.93
CA GLU A 144 4.68 2.80 17.89
C GLU A 144 4.27 2.22 16.52
N GLU A 145 4.85 2.72 15.43
CA GLU A 145 4.60 2.22 14.08
C GLU A 145 5.27 0.87 13.78
N PHE A 146 6.58 0.76 14.02
CA PHE A 146 7.40 -0.33 13.50
C PHE A 146 7.89 -1.32 14.57
N GLY A 147 7.79 -0.97 15.85
CA GLY A 147 8.25 -1.82 16.96
C GLY A 147 9.76 -2.03 17.07
N GLY A 148 10.55 -1.31 16.27
CA GLY A 148 12.00 -1.44 16.28
C GLY A 148 12.64 -0.82 15.05
N ALA A 149 13.90 -1.19 14.80
CA ALA A 149 14.60 -0.79 13.61
C ALA A 149 13.97 -1.44 12.37
N VAL A 150 13.89 -0.70 11.25
CA VAL A 150 13.38 -1.22 9.98
C VAL A 150 14.55 -1.74 9.15
N PRO A 151 14.63 -3.04 8.84
CA PRO A 151 15.71 -3.60 8.03
C PRO A 151 15.69 -3.02 6.62
N VAL A 152 16.88 -2.91 6.00
CA VAL A 152 16.98 -2.64 4.57
C VAL A 152 17.12 -3.96 3.82
N THR A 153 16.18 -4.23 2.93
CA THR A 153 16.21 -5.36 2.01
C THR A 153 17.20 -5.06 0.89
N VAL A 154 18.14 -5.99 0.68
CA VAL A 154 19.12 -5.95 -0.40
C VAL A 154 18.86 -7.16 -1.29
N THR A 155 18.57 -6.91 -2.57
CA THR A 155 18.22 -7.93 -3.55
C THR A 155 18.67 -7.52 -4.95
N ASP A 156 18.55 -8.42 -5.92
CA ASP A 156 18.67 -8.07 -7.34
C ASP A 156 17.42 -7.31 -7.77
N VAL A 157 17.62 -6.04 -8.14
CA VAL A 157 16.54 -5.12 -8.56
C VAL A 157 16.28 -5.17 -10.06
N ALA A 158 17.16 -5.81 -10.84
CA ALA A 158 17.00 -5.97 -12.28
C ALA A 158 16.00 -7.09 -12.62
N ASP A 159 15.87 -8.08 -11.72
CA ASP A 159 14.88 -9.15 -11.83
C ASP A 159 13.64 -8.86 -10.97
N GLN A 160 12.49 -8.71 -11.62
CA GLN A 160 11.23 -8.37 -10.97
C GLN A 160 10.70 -9.51 -10.08
N GLU A 161 10.98 -10.77 -10.42
CA GLU A 161 10.56 -11.90 -9.60
C GLU A 161 11.35 -11.93 -8.29
N THR A 162 12.68 -11.87 -8.37
CA THR A 162 13.57 -11.78 -7.21
C THR A 162 13.27 -10.55 -6.34
N LEU A 163 12.92 -9.41 -6.95
CA LEU A 163 12.47 -8.23 -6.21
C LEU A 163 11.16 -8.50 -5.45
N GLY A 164 10.16 -9.07 -6.13
CA GLY A 164 8.87 -9.45 -5.54
C GLY A 164 9.03 -10.40 -4.36
N GLU A 165 9.89 -11.41 -4.49
CA GLU A 165 10.22 -12.37 -3.43
C GLU A 165 10.82 -11.70 -2.20
N ALA A 166 11.82 -10.85 -2.40
CA ALA A 166 12.51 -10.18 -1.32
C ALA A 166 11.58 -9.19 -0.59
N VAL A 167 10.71 -8.48 -1.33
CA VAL A 167 9.72 -7.57 -0.75
C VAL A 167 8.66 -8.33 0.04
N ALA A 168 8.08 -9.39 -0.54
CA ALA A 168 7.10 -10.22 0.14
C ALA A 168 7.69 -10.86 1.41
N GLY A 169 8.93 -11.36 1.35
CA GLY A 169 9.64 -11.92 2.51
C GLY A 169 9.87 -10.90 3.62
N ALA A 170 10.23 -9.66 3.28
CA ALA A 170 10.37 -8.57 4.25
C ALA A 170 9.04 -8.19 4.92
N LEU A 171 7.94 -8.29 4.18
CA LEU A 171 6.57 -8.00 4.64
C LEU A 171 5.87 -9.18 5.34
N ALA A 172 6.43 -10.40 5.26
CA ALA A 172 5.90 -11.59 5.92
C ALA A 172 6.28 -11.68 7.41
N SER A 173 7.37 -11.02 7.80
CA SER A 173 7.69 -10.69 9.20
C SER A 173 6.68 -9.63 9.69
N PRO A 174 6.47 -9.37 11.00
CA PRO A 174 5.39 -8.48 11.48
C PRO A 174 5.51 -6.99 11.05
N CYS A 175 6.42 -6.68 10.13
CA CYS A 175 6.63 -5.38 9.52
C CYS A 175 5.58 -5.11 8.43
N SER A 176 4.86 -4.00 8.57
CA SER A 176 3.97 -3.46 7.53
C SER A 176 4.73 -2.73 6.41
N VAL A 177 6.05 -2.75 6.43
CA VAL A 177 6.89 -1.97 5.51
C VAL A 177 8.16 -2.71 5.13
N ALA A 178 8.54 -2.62 3.86
CA ALA A 178 9.81 -3.05 3.33
C ALA A 178 10.56 -1.85 2.77
N LEU A 179 11.78 -1.62 3.27
CA LEU A 179 12.70 -0.61 2.78
C LEU A 179 13.74 -1.28 1.89
N VAL A 180 13.71 -1.03 0.58
CA VAL A 180 14.52 -1.77 -0.39
C VAL A 180 15.60 -0.86 -0.98
N ARG A 181 16.86 -1.32 -0.91
CA ARG A 181 18.00 -0.57 -1.43
C ARG A 181 17.84 -0.27 -2.91
N ALA A 182 18.06 0.99 -3.29
CA ALA A 182 17.97 1.52 -4.67
C ALA A 182 16.57 1.47 -5.33
N VAL A 183 15.54 0.93 -4.67
CA VAL A 183 14.16 0.88 -5.19
C VAL A 183 13.28 1.88 -4.47
N GLY A 184 13.19 1.79 -3.14
CA GLY A 184 12.34 2.66 -2.32
C GLY A 184 11.60 1.88 -1.24
N VAL A 185 10.34 2.23 -1.03
CA VAL A 185 9.51 1.72 0.05
C VAL A 185 8.34 0.93 -0.53
N PHE A 186 8.00 -0.21 0.07
CA PHE A 186 6.72 -0.86 -0.09
C PHE A 186 6.03 -0.94 1.26
N ALA A 187 4.87 -0.30 1.41
CA ALA A 187 4.07 -0.31 2.62
C ALA A 187 2.75 -1.03 2.37
N ILE A 188 2.31 -1.85 3.33
CA ILE A 188 1.05 -2.58 3.27
C ILE A 188 0.10 -2.14 4.37
N GLY A 189 -1.20 -2.35 4.14
CA GLY A 189 -2.24 -2.12 5.14
C GLY A 189 -3.52 -2.91 4.85
N ALA A 190 -4.44 -2.87 5.80
CA ALA A 190 -5.80 -3.40 5.64
C ALA A 190 -6.63 -2.56 4.66
N ASP A 191 -6.23 -1.30 4.44
CA ASP A 191 -6.72 -0.41 3.42
C ASP A 191 -5.62 0.59 2.99
N LEU A 192 -5.92 1.41 1.97
CA LEU A 192 -4.98 2.40 1.46
C LEU A 192 -4.65 3.50 2.47
N ARG A 193 -5.54 3.81 3.41
CA ARG A 193 -5.27 4.83 4.43
C ARG A 193 -4.17 4.34 5.37
N GLU A 194 -4.24 3.08 5.78
CA GLU A 194 -3.21 2.45 6.59
C GLU A 194 -1.88 2.34 5.84
N ALA A 195 -1.88 1.85 4.58
CA ALA A 195 -0.66 1.76 3.78
C ALA A 195 0.02 3.14 3.58
N MET A 196 -0.78 4.20 3.32
CA MET A 196 -0.28 5.58 3.22
C MET A 196 0.31 6.08 4.54
N ARG A 197 -0.34 5.79 5.67
CA ARG A 197 0.15 6.15 7.00
C ARG A 197 1.51 5.49 7.26
N VAL A 198 1.64 4.20 7.02
CA VAL A 198 2.89 3.44 7.18
C VAL A 198 4.00 4.03 6.30
N ALA A 199 3.74 4.27 5.02
CA ALA A 199 4.71 4.89 4.12
C ALA A 199 5.17 6.28 4.60
N THR A 200 4.21 7.11 5.04
CA THR A 200 4.50 8.46 5.57
C THR A 200 5.32 8.39 6.86
N SER A 201 4.98 7.48 7.77
CA SER A 201 5.71 7.27 9.03
C SER A 201 7.16 6.86 8.78
N LEU A 202 7.40 6.02 7.75
CA LEU A 202 8.76 5.61 7.41
C LEU A 202 9.58 6.78 6.88
N GLU A 203 9.01 7.61 6.01
CA GLU A 203 9.68 8.79 5.48
C GLU A 203 10.05 9.78 6.60
N VAL A 204 9.15 9.99 7.56
CA VAL A 204 9.43 10.83 8.74
C VAL A 204 10.53 10.22 9.61
N ALA A 205 10.49 8.91 9.86
CA ALA A 205 11.54 8.22 10.62
C ALA A 205 12.91 8.31 9.94
N ALA A 206 12.95 8.12 8.61
CA ALA A 206 14.16 8.27 7.81
C ALA A 206 14.69 9.70 7.82
N ARG A 207 13.81 10.70 7.77
CA ARG A 207 14.18 12.12 7.90
C ARG A 207 14.82 12.41 9.26
N HIS A 208 14.25 11.90 10.35
CA HIS A 208 14.85 12.04 11.68
C HIS A 208 16.23 11.38 11.74
N ALA A 209 16.37 10.15 11.26
CA ALA A 209 17.65 9.45 11.25
C ALA A 209 18.71 10.20 10.42
N PHE A 210 18.33 10.72 9.25
CA PHE A 210 19.22 11.54 8.43
C PHE A 210 19.68 12.80 9.17
N LEU A 211 18.76 13.56 9.77
CA LEU A 211 19.08 14.80 10.48
C LEU A 211 19.97 14.55 11.71
N VAL A 212 19.66 13.54 12.51
CA VAL A 212 20.46 13.19 13.70
C VAL A 212 21.85 12.71 13.29
N SER A 213 21.96 11.95 12.18
CA SER A 213 23.25 11.45 11.70
C SER A 213 24.23 12.56 11.30
N GLN A 214 23.76 13.78 11.04
CA GLN A 214 24.63 14.94 10.82
C GLN A 214 25.38 15.39 12.09
N SER A 215 24.90 14.97 13.26
CA SER A 215 25.46 15.35 14.57
C SER A 215 26.40 14.29 15.15
N GLY A 216 26.53 13.12 14.52
CA GLY A 216 27.40 12.04 14.98
C GLY A 216 26.83 10.63 14.75
N PRO A 217 27.49 9.59 15.29
CA PRO A 217 27.01 8.22 15.26
C PRO A 217 25.63 8.07 15.91
N LEU A 218 24.85 7.08 15.45
CA LEU A 218 23.48 6.85 15.92
C LEU A 218 23.36 5.70 16.92
N ASP A 219 24.43 4.92 17.12
CA ASP A 219 24.41 3.63 17.82
C ASP A 219 23.86 3.75 19.24
N ASP A 220 24.20 4.83 19.96
CA ASP A 220 23.76 5.07 21.33
C ASP A 220 22.43 5.85 21.44
N LEU A 221 21.82 6.21 20.31
CA LEU A 221 20.60 7.03 20.25
C LEU A 221 19.34 6.24 19.94
N ALA A 222 19.48 4.98 19.51
CA ALA A 222 18.35 4.11 19.25
C ALA A 222 17.61 3.78 20.56
N LEU A 223 16.28 3.73 20.49
CA LEU A 223 15.47 3.20 21.57
C LEU A 223 15.83 1.73 21.83
N ASP A 224 15.85 1.36 23.09
CA ASP A 224 15.98 -0.04 23.51
C ASP A 224 14.90 -0.89 22.83
N ALA A 225 15.29 -2.08 22.36
CA ALA A 225 14.41 -2.94 21.58
C ALA A 225 13.17 -3.40 22.38
N ALA A 226 13.30 -3.64 23.69
CA ALA A 226 12.17 -4.01 24.53
C ALA A 226 11.23 -2.81 24.75
N VAL A 227 11.77 -1.61 24.89
CA VAL A 227 10.97 -0.37 24.95
C VAL A 227 10.22 -0.15 23.64
N ALA A 228 10.89 -0.29 22.49
CA ALA A 228 10.26 -0.12 21.18
C ALA A 228 9.13 -1.13 20.94
N ALA A 229 9.36 -2.41 21.28
CA ALA A 229 8.34 -3.45 21.19
C ALA A 229 7.13 -3.16 22.11
N ALA A 230 7.37 -2.74 23.36
CA ALA A 230 6.29 -2.42 24.30
C ALA A 230 5.44 -1.22 23.83
N LEU A 231 6.07 -0.20 23.22
CA LEU A 231 5.37 0.94 22.62
C LEU A 231 4.50 0.48 21.44
N HIS A 232 5.02 -0.37 20.56
CA HIS A 232 4.25 -0.93 19.45
C HIS A 232 3.04 -1.73 19.91
N GLU A 233 3.22 -2.63 20.88
CA GLU A 233 2.11 -3.41 21.45
C GLU A 233 1.04 -2.52 22.10
N ARG A 234 1.46 -1.44 22.77
CA ARG A 234 0.53 -0.46 23.34
C ARG A 234 -0.25 0.26 22.23
N ALA A 235 0.41 0.71 21.17
CA ALA A 235 -0.24 1.38 20.06
C ALA A 235 -1.26 0.48 19.36
N ARG A 236 -0.90 -0.79 19.09
CA ARG A 236 -1.81 -1.78 18.49
C ARG A 236 -3.07 -2.01 19.34
N ARG A 237 -2.95 -2.08 20.67
CA ARG A 237 -4.09 -2.22 21.58
C ARG A 237 -5.03 -1.01 21.57
N HIS A 238 -4.50 0.20 21.37
CA HIS A 238 -5.32 1.41 21.25
C HIS A 238 -6.05 1.45 19.90
N ALA A 239 -5.39 1.04 18.81
CA ALA A 239 -5.99 0.95 17.49
C ALA A 239 -7.16 -0.04 17.46
N THR A 240 -7.08 -1.17 18.17
CA THR A 240 -8.18 -2.16 18.23
C THR A 240 -9.29 -1.82 19.21
N SER A 241 -9.09 -0.88 20.13
CA SER A 241 -10.09 -0.47 21.13
C SER A 241 -10.86 0.79 20.78
N THR A 242 -10.48 1.49 19.70
CA THR A 242 -11.18 2.66 19.18
C THR A 242 -12.06 2.23 18.00
N PRO A 243 -13.40 2.12 18.14
CA PRO A 243 -14.26 1.87 16.98
C PRO A 243 -14.26 3.13 16.11
N ASP A 244 -13.87 3.01 14.85
CA ASP A 244 -13.97 4.12 13.89
C ASP A 244 -15.45 4.57 13.83
N ALA A 245 -15.67 5.87 14.04
CA ALA A 245 -17.00 6.45 14.18
C ALA A 245 -17.85 6.14 12.94
N ALA A 246 -19.04 5.61 13.19
CA ALA A 246 -20.02 5.19 12.20
C ALA A 246 -20.24 6.23 11.09
N ALA A 247 -20.42 5.73 9.86
CA ALA A 247 -20.95 6.45 8.72
C ALA A 247 -22.14 7.35 9.11
N PRO A 248 -22.33 8.53 8.47
CA PRO A 248 -23.47 9.39 8.77
C PRO A 248 -24.76 8.64 8.45
N GLY A 249 -25.46 8.24 9.51
CA GLY A 249 -26.79 7.66 9.44
C GLY A 249 -27.78 8.65 8.85
N SER A 250 -28.55 8.16 7.88
CA SER A 250 -29.71 8.81 7.28
C SER A 250 -30.69 9.30 8.36
N GLY A 251 -30.72 10.62 8.56
CA GLY A 251 -31.74 11.30 9.35
C GLY A 251 -32.70 12.08 8.45
N LEU A 252 -33.45 11.40 7.58
CA LEU A 252 -34.68 11.95 7.02
C LEU A 252 -35.79 11.66 8.01
N THR A 253 -36.18 12.68 8.79
CA THR A 253 -37.49 12.69 9.45
C THR A 253 -38.32 13.78 8.78
N HIS A 254 -39.39 13.34 8.15
CA HIS A 254 -40.48 14.18 7.70
C HIS A 254 -41.16 14.81 8.93
N ASN A 255 -41.39 16.12 8.86
CA ASN A 255 -42.64 16.77 9.28
C ASN A 255 -42.82 18.06 8.48
#